data_AF-A0A0R1MKU4-F1
#
_entry.id   AF-A0A0R1MKU4-F1
#
_cell.length_a   1.000
_cell.length_b   1.000
_cell.length_c   1.000
_cell.angle_alpha   90.00
_cell.angle_beta   90.00
_cell.angle_gamma   90.00
#
_symmetry.space_group_name_H-M   'P 1'
#
loop_
_entity.id
_entity.type
_entity.pdbx_description
1 polymer ?
#
loop_
_entity_poly.entity_id
_entity_poly.type
_entity_poly.pdbx_seq_one_letter_code
_entity_poly.pdbx_strand_id
1 'polypeptide(L)'
;MQMNVELPKEFEQQLQQSVIKVVTETLGTLNSDSKFNEYMDKQQCATYLNISVSTFNSWLKNESIPFALIGGSYRFKKSEIDKFMLSKQK
;
A
#
# COMPACT_ATOMS: atom_id res chain seq x y z
N MET A 1 -8.28 -34.90 -41.77
CA MET A 1 -8.84 -33.54 -41.56
C MET A 1 -8.28 -33.02 -40.26
N GLN A 2 -7.32 -32.11 -40.29
CA GLN A 2 -6.83 -31.42 -39.10
C GLN A 2 -7.90 -30.38 -38.73
N MET A 3 -8.63 -30.62 -37.64
CA MET A 3 -9.47 -29.59 -37.05
C MET A 3 -8.52 -28.53 -36.48
N ASN A 4 -8.34 -27.43 -37.21
CA ASN A 4 -7.87 -26.20 -36.61
C ASN A 4 -8.97 -25.77 -35.63
N VAL A 5 -8.74 -26.06 -34.35
CA VAL A 5 -9.55 -25.53 -33.25
C VAL A 5 -9.18 -24.06 -33.13
N GLU A 6 -9.68 -23.26 -34.08
CA GLU A 6 -9.67 -21.81 -33.92
C GLU A 6 -10.60 -21.53 -32.74
N LEU A 7 -9.98 -21.14 -31.63
CA LEU A 7 -10.67 -20.69 -30.44
C LEU A 7 -11.74 -19.67 -30.85
N PRO A 8 -13.03 -19.92 -30.57
CA PRO A 8 -14.07 -18.96 -30.88
C PRO A 8 -13.74 -17.65 -30.19
N LYS A 9 -13.76 -16.53 -30.93
CA LYS A 9 -13.44 -15.18 -30.40
C LYS A 9 -14.21 -14.86 -29.12
N GLU A 10 -15.42 -15.40 -29.00
CA GLU A 10 -16.27 -15.27 -27.80
C GLU A 10 -15.61 -15.89 -26.56
N PHE A 11 -14.96 -17.04 -26.71
CA PHE A 11 -14.23 -17.69 -25.62
C PHE A 11 -12.96 -16.94 -25.25
N GLU A 12 -12.23 -16.39 -26.23
CA GLU A 12 -11.07 -15.54 -25.96
C GLU A 12 -11.46 -14.29 -25.15
N GLN A 13 -12.59 -13.65 -25.52
CA GLN A 13 -13.13 -12.51 -24.80
C GLN A 13 -13.57 -12.88 -23.37
N GLN A 14 -14.22 -14.03 -23.20
CA GLN A 14 -14.61 -14.53 -21.89
C GLN A 14 -13.39 -14.84 -21.02
N LEU A 15 -12.35 -15.46 -21.59
CA LEU A 15 -11.11 -15.74 -20.87
C LEU A 15 -10.42 -14.45 -20.43
N GLN A 16 -10.32 -13.45 -21.31
CA GLN A 16 -9.77 -12.14 -20.96
C GLN A 16 -10.57 -11.46 -19.85
N GLN A 17 -11.90 -11.47 -19.93
CA GLN A 17 -12.79 -10.93 -18.90
C GLN A 17 -12.60 -11.63 -17.55
N SER A 18 -12.50 -12.96 -17.54
CA SER A 18 -12.25 -13.74 -16.33
C SER A 18 -10.90 -13.41 -15.70
N VAL A 19 -9.84 -13.30 -16.50
CA VAL A 19 -8.50 -12.93 -16.01
C VAL A 19 -8.52 -11.51 -15.43
N ILE A 20 -9.10 -10.55 -16.14
CA ILE A 20 -9.22 -9.16 -15.69
C ILE A 20 -10.01 -9.08 -14.38
N LYS A 21 -11.11 -9.83 -14.27
CA LYS A 21 -11.93 -9.87 -13.06
C LYS A 21 -11.16 -10.41 -11.86
N VAL A 22 -10.45 -11.54 -12.01
CA VAL A 22 -9.64 -12.13 -10.94
C VAL A 22 -8.52 -11.18 -10.51
N VAL A 23 -7.84 -10.52 -11.46
CA VAL A 23 -6.81 -9.53 -11.15
C VAL A 23 -7.41 -8.31 -10.45
N THR A 24 -8.57 -7.83 -10.87
CA THR A 24 -9.23 -6.66 -10.26
C THR A 24 -9.75 -6.97 -8.86
N GLU A 25 -10.30 -8.16 -8.63
CA GLU A 25 -10.77 -8.60 -7.31
C GLU A 25 -9.59 -8.75 -6.34
N THR A 26 -8.49 -9.37 -6.79
CA THR A 26 -7.29 -9.52 -5.96
C THR A 26 -6.58 -8.19 -5.69
N LEU A 27 -6.47 -7.29 -6.66
CA LEU A 27 -5.93 -5.94 -6.43
C LEU A 27 -6.87 -5.08 -5.58
N GLY A 28 -8.18 -5.26 -5.73
CA GLY A 28 -9.21 -4.56 -4.95
C GLY A 28 -9.12 -4.91 -3.47
N THR A 29 -9.00 -6.19 -3.12
CA THR A 29 -8.85 -6.64 -1.73
C THR A 29 -7.53 -6.18 -1.12
N LEU A 30 -6.43 -6.16 -1.89
CA LEU A 30 -5.14 -5.64 -1.41
C LEU A 30 -5.18 -4.15 -1.03
N ASN A 31 -6.03 -3.35 -1.69
CA ASN A 31 -6.19 -1.93 -1.37
C ASN A 31 -7.12 -1.66 -0.18
N SER A 32 -8.09 -2.54 0.08
CA SER A 32 -9.00 -2.41 1.24
C SER A 32 -8.49 -3.10 2.50
N ASP A 33 -7.49 -3.98 2.41
CA ASP A 33 -6.86 -4.63 3.56
C ASP A 33 -5.78 -3.79 4.26
N SER A 34 -5.45 -2.59 3.75
CA SER A 34 -4.54 -1.71 4.47
C SER A 34 -5.25 -1.14 5.70
N LYS A 35 -5.06 -1.79 6.85
CA LYS A 35 -5.47 -1.32 8.19
C LYS A 35 -5.06 0.14 8.48
N PHE A 36 -4.14 0.69 7.70
CA PHE A 36 -3.64 2.05 7.78
C PHE A 36 -3.78 2.77 6.43
N ASN A 37 -4.20 4.03 6.47
CA ASN A 37 -4.31 4.89 5.28
C ASN A 37 -2.93 5.17 4.67
N GLU A 38 -2.90 5.55 3.38
CA GLU A 38 -1.66 5.99 2.71
C GLU A 38 -0.95 7.13 3.46
N TYR A 39 -1.74 8.08 3.98
CA TYR A 39 -1.27 9.18 4.80
C TYR A 39 -1.74 9.00 6.24
N MET A 40 -0.78 8.76 7.13
CA MET A 40 -0.99 8.53 8.54
C MET A 40 -0.72 9.79 9.36
N ASP A 41 -1.43 9.95 10.48
CA ASP A 41 -1.04 10.89 11.53
C ASP A 41 0.04 10.26 12.45
N LYS A 42 0.48 11.01 13.47
CA LYS A 42 1.51 10.54 14.43
C LYS A 42 1.08 9.32 15.22
N GLN A 43 -0.20 9.26 15.62
CA GLN A 43 -0.75 8.16 16.41
C GLN A 43 -0.78 6.88 15.57
N GLN A 44 -1.26 7.01 14.33
CA GLN A 44 -1.32 5.94 13.34
C GLN A 44 0.07 5.42 12.98
N CYS A 45 1.07 6.30 12.81
CA CYS A 45 2.45 5.86 12.58
C CYS A 45 3.01 5.05 13.75
N ALA A 46 2.78 5.48 14.98
CA ALA A 46 3.22 4.75 16.17
C ALA A 46 2.55 3.37 16.27
N THR A 47 1.24 3.29 15.99
CA THR A 47 0.51 2.01 15.93
C THR A 47 1.00 1.13 14.78
N TYR A 48 1.26 1.70 13.61
CA TYR A 48 1.77 0.98 12.44
C TYR A 48 3.13 0.33 12.71
N LEU A 49 4.02 1.07 13.36
CA LEU A 49 5.37 0.61 13.73
C LEU A 49 5.41 -0.22 15.02
N ASN A 50 4.26 -0.38 15.70
CA ASN A 50 4.13 -1.03 16.99
C ASN A 50 5.08 -0.44 18.07
N ILE A 51 5.11 0.89 18.18
CA ILE A 51 5.89 1.64 19.17
C ILE A 51 5.00 2.62 19.94
N SER A 52 5.51 3.17 21.04
CA SER A 52 4.82 4.24 21.75
C SER A 52 4.86 5.54 20.94
N VAL A 53 3.81 6.36 21.09
CA VAL A 53 3.72 7.70 20.47
C VAL A 53 4.85 8.61 20.97
N SER A 54 5.31 8.43 22.22
CA SER A 54 6.44 9.16 22.78
C SER A 54 7.75 8.83 22.06
N THR A 55 7.99 7.57 21.71
CA THR A 55 9.16 7.16 20.92
C THR A 55 9.11 7.75 19.52
N PHE A 56 7.97 7.68 18.84
CA PHE A 56 7.81 8.29 17.51
C PHE A 56 8.03 9.81 17.55
N ASN A 57 7.52 10.50 18.57
CA ASN A 57 7.77 11.93 18.77
C ASN A 57 9.26 12.25 19.02
N SER A 58 9.99 11.38 19.72
CA SER A 58 11.44 11.53 19.89
C SER A 58 12.18 11.36 18.57
N TRP A 59 11.77 10.41 17.72
CA TRP A 59 12.35 10.24 16.39
C TRP A 59 12.08 11.46 15.50
N LEU A 60 10.87 12.01 15.53
CA LEU A 60 10.54 13.27 14.83
C LEU A 60 11.42 14.46 15.21
N LYS A 61 11.97 14.48 16.44
CA LYS A 61 12.86 15.54 16.91
C LYS A 61 14.33 15.28 16.57
N ASN A 62 14.74 14.01 16.67
CA ASN A 62 16.14 13.61 16.57
C ASN A 62 16.54 13.13 15.19
N GLU A 63 15.57 12.80 14.34
CA GLU A 63 15.75 12.17 13.05
C GLU A 63 14.96 12.89 11.95
N SER A 64 15.42 12.74 10.71
CA SER A 64 14.78 13.37 9.55
C SER A 64 13.74 12.43 8.95
N ILE A 65 12.54 12.41 9.53
CA ILE A 65 11.38 11.70 8.97
C ILE A 65 10.59 12.68 8.08
N PRO A 66 10.41 12.42 6.77
CA PRO A 66 9.62 13.28 5.90
C PRO A 66 8.16 13.37 6.33
N PHE A 67 7.62 14.59 6.39
CA PHE A 67 6.21 14.84 6.69
C PHE A 67 5.64 15.99 5.85
N ALA A 68 4.33 15.94 5.62
CA ALA A 68 3.56 17.05 5.08
C ALA A 68 2.79 17.73 6.20
N LEU A 69 2.86 19.06 6.28
CA LEU A 69 2.06 19.86 7.20
C LEU A 69 0.85 20.42 6.46
N ILE A 70 -0.35 19.93 6.78
CA ILE A 70 -1.61 20.33 6.13
C ILE A 70 -2.55 20.83 7.21
N GLY A 71 -2.88 22.13 7.20
CA GLY A 71 -3.79 22.75 8.18
C GLY A 71 -3.34 22.59 9.64
N GLY A 72 -2.03 22.59 9.91
CA GLY A 72 -1.47 22.38 11.26
C GLY A 72 -1.38 20.92 11.70
N SER A 73 -1.84 19.98 10.88
CA SER A 73 -1.74 18.55 11.14
C SER A 73 -0.58 17.92 10.36
N TYR A 74 0.19 17.07 11.04
CA TYR A 74 1.27 16.31 10.42
C TYR A 74 0.71 15.07 9.71
N ARG A 75 1.12 14.86 8.46
CA ARG A 75 0.77 13.69 7.66
C ARG A 75 2.04 13.01 7.15
N PHE A 76 2.12 11.72 7.37
CA PHE A 76 3.26 10.89 7.00
C PHE A 76 2.82 9.89 5.94
N LYS A 77 3.54 9.85 4.81
CA LYS A 77 3.27 8.86 3.78
C LYS A 77 3.82 7.51 4.24
N LYS A 78 3.01 6.46 4.18
CA LYS A 78 3.39 5.10 4.60
C LYS A 78 4.72 4.64 3.99
N SER A 79 4.91 4.87 2.68
CA SER A 79 6.14 4.47 1.98
C SER A 79 7.40 5.13 2.53
N GLU A 80 7.30 6.36 3.04
CA GLU A 80 8.46 7.07 3.61
C GLU A 80 8.79 6.54 5.01
N ILE A 81 7.78 6.16 5.79
CA ILE A 81 7.99 5.46 7.07
C ILE A 81 8.66 4.09 6.83
N ASP A 82 8.23 3.35 5.80
CA ASP A 82 8.83 2.08 5.43
C ASP A 82 10.31 2.26 5.01
N LYS A 83 10.61 3.28 4.18
CA LYS A 83 12.00 3.64 3.81
C LYS A 83 12.85 4.03 5.01
N PHE A 84 12.28 4.79 5.95
CA PHE A 84 12.96 5.16 7.18
C PHE A 84 13.38 3.92 7.96
N MET A 85 12.50 2.93 8.12
CA MET A 85 12.83 1.67 8.80
C MET A 85 13.94 0.90 8.09
N LEU A 86 13.88 0.82 6.76
CA LEU A 86 14.94 0.19 5.95
C LEU A 86 16.30 0.88 6.15
N SER A 87 16.33 2.22 6.27
CA SER A 87 17.57 2.98 6.51
C SER A 87 18.24 2.69 7.86
N LYS A 88 17.53 2.05 8.79
CA LYS A 88 18.00 1.71 10.13
C LYS A 88 18.39 0.25 10.31
N GLN A 89 18.18 -0.58 9.29
CA GLN A 89 18.63 -1.96 9.31
C GLN A 89 20.17 -2.00 9.22
N LYS A 90 20.78 -2.80 10.09
CA LYS A 90 22.22 -3.03 10.14
C LYS A 90 22.55 -4.41 9.62
#